data_AF-A0A7S1QV50-F1
#
_entry.id   AF-A0A7S1QV50-F1
#
_cell.length_a   1.000
_cell.length_b   1.000
_cell.length_c   1.000
_cell.angle_alpha   90.00
_cell.angle_beta   90.00
_cell.angle_gamma   90.00
#
_symmetry.space_group_name_H-M   'P 1'
#
loop_
_entity.id
_entity.type
_entity.pdbx_description
1 polymer ?
#
loop_
_entity_poly.entity_id
_entity_poly.type
_entity_poly.pdbx_seq_one_letter_code
_entity_poly.pdbx_strand_id
1 'polypeptide(L)'
;LREAVPDVFLLTDVICGFPTETDEDWAATMALLRKYSFQGIYGSKFFSRPGTAASLMKQLPPRVVKERYRELAGFAAPNSRNEGLAGRDVRAWFSGTEEERGQTTGRTKSYTKVVVPRDDGLLGR
;
A
#
# COMPACT_ATOMS: atom_id res chain seq x y z
N LEU A 1 -2.96 -14.59 12.59
CA LEU A 1 -3.33 -13.16 12.53
C LEU A 1 -4.78 -12.97 12.10
N ARG A 2 -5.18 -13.33 10.88
CA ARG A 2 -6.57 -13.19 10.42
C ARG A 2 -7.60 -13.92 11.30
N GLU A 3 -7.23 -15.07 11.86
CA GLU A 3 -8.05 -15.82 12.83
C GLU A 3 -8.19 -15.10 14.18
N ALA A 4 -7.13 -14.39 14.62
CA ALA A 4 -7.09 -13.74 15.93
C ALA A 4 -7.60 -12.29 15.91
N VAL A 5 -7.51 -11.62 14.75
CA VAL A 5 -7.93 -10.24 14.54
C VAL A 5 -8.80 -10.19 13.28
N PRO A 6 -10.12 -10.33 13.42
CA PRO A 6 -11.06 -10.17 12.32
C PRO A 6 -10.87 -8.82 11.64
N ASP A 7 -11.04 -8.78 10.31
CA ASP A 7 -10.89 -7.57 9.48
C ASP A 7 -9.53 -6.85 9.60
N VAL A 8 -8.46 -7.56 10.01
CA VAL A 8 -7.11 -6.97 10.08
C VAL A 8 -6.70 -6.41 8.71
N PHE A 9 -6.28 -5.15 8.70
CA PHE A 9 -5.75 -4.51 7.50
C PHE A 9 -4.24 -4.74 7.40
N LEU A 10 -3.81 -5.54 6.43
CA LEU A 10 -2.40 -5.82 6.19
C LEU A 10 -1.87 -5.01 5.01
N LEU A 11 -0.86 -4.19 5.31
CA LEU A 11 -0.12 -3.41 4.33
C LEU A 11 1.33 -3.88 4.29
N THR A 12 1.96 -3.81 3.12
CA THR A 12 3.38 -4.13 2.96
C THR A 12 4.03 -3.22 1.93
N ASP A 13 5.30 -2.93 2.14
CA ASP A 13 6.17 -2.28 1.17
C ASP A 13 7.01 -3.34 0.46
N VAL A 14 7.25 -3.15 -0.84
CA VAL A 14 8.07 -4.04 -1.67
C VAL A 14 9.07 -3.19 -2.46
N ILE A 15 10.34 -3.54 -2.35
CA ILE A 15 11.42 -2.89 -3.10
C ILE A 15 11.79 -3.80 -4.28
N CYS A 16 11.59 -3.31 -5.50
CA CYS A 16 11.95 -4.01 -6.73
C CYS A 16 13.39 -3.65 -7.12
N GLY A 17 14.16 -4.62 -7.59
CA GLY A 17 15.46 -4.37 -8.19
C GLY A 17 16.62 -4.30 -7.20
N PHE A 18 16.51 -4.99 -6.06
CA PHE A 18 17.64 -5.11 -5.14
C PHE A 18 18.86 -5.74 -5.86
N PRO A 19 20.12 -5.36 -5.56
CA PRO A 19 21.28 -5.72 -6.38
C PRO A 19 21.47 -7.22 -6.65
N THR A 20 21.01 -8.09 -5.74
CA THR A 20 21.12 -9.56 -5.87
C THR A 20 19.82 -10.23 -6.31
N GLU A 21 18.77 -9.47 -6.65
CA GLU A 21 17.45 -10.01 -6.96
C GLU A 21 17.45 -10.76 -8.31
N THR A 22 17.28 -12.08 -8.24
CA THR A 22 17.15 -12.96 -9.40
C THR A 22 15.73 -12.98 -9.96
N ASP A 23 15.54 -13.62 -11.12
CA ASP A 23 14.19 -13.81 -11.68
C ASP A 23 13.36 -14.79 -10.82
N GLU A 24 14.01 -15.76 -10.19
CA GLU A 24 13.41 -16.68 -9.23
C GLU A 24 12.93 -15.93 -7.98
N ASP A 25 13.74 -15.02 -7.43
CA ASP A 25 13.36 -14.19 -6.28
C ASP A 25 12.16 -13.29 -6.60
N TRP A 26 12.14 -12.73 -7.81
CA TRP A 26 11.03 -11.90 -8.27
C TRP A 26 9.74 -12.72 -8.42
N ALA A 27 9.83 -13.89 -9.05
CA ALA A 27 8.70 -14.79 -9.21
C ALA A 27 8.15 -15.25 -7.84
N ALA A 28 9.03 -15.55 -6.88
CA ALA A 28 8.66 -15.90 -5.51
C ALA A 28 7.96 -14.75 -4.79
N THR A 29 8.45 -13.51 -4.96
CA THR A 29 7.84 -12.30 -4.41
C THR A 29 6.41 -12.13 -4.94
N MET A 30 6.23 -12.19 -6.25
CA MET A 30 4.90 -12.06 -6.86
C MET A 30 3.96 -13.21 -6.48
N ALA A 31 4.47 -14.44 -6.33
CA ALA A 31 3.69 -15.57 -5.84
C ALA A 31 3.22 -15.37 -4.39
N LEU A 32 4.08 -14.84 -3.51
CA LEU A 32 3.73 -14.50 -2.12
C LEU A 32 2.62 -13.43 -2.08
N LEU A 33 2.76 -12.37 -2.87
CA LEU A 33 1.79 -11.28 -2.92
C LEU A 33 0.42 -11.78 -3.41
N ARG A 34 0.40 -12.65 -4.43
CA ARG A 34 -0.82 -13.33 -4.90
C ARG A 34 -1.43 -14.25 -3.86
N LYS A 35 -0.62 -15.04 -3.15
CA LYS A 35 -1.09 -16.00 -2.14
C LYS A 35 -1.82 -15.31 -0.98
N TYR A 36 -1.28 -14.20 -0.51
CA TYR A 36 -1.78 -13.56 0.70
C TYR A 36 -2.73 -12.39 0.44
N SER A 37 -2.81 -11.86 -0.78
CA SER A 37 -3.72 -10.78 -1.17
C SER A 37 -3.74 -9.65 -0.13
N PHE A 38 -2.59 -8.99 0.04
CA PHE A 38 -2.49 -7.82 0.92
C PHE A 38 -3.45 -6.72 0.48
N GLN A 39 -4.06 -6.02 1.44
CA GLN A 39 -5.01 -4.94 1.16
C GLN A 39 -4.31 -3.63 0.79
N GLY A 40 -3.03 -3.49 1.17
CA GLY A 40 -2.17 -2.41 0.75
C GLY A 40 -0.81 -2.95 0.31
N ILE A 41 -0.40 -2.64 -0.91
CA ILE A 41 0.95 -2.92 -1.39
C ILE A 41 1.53 -1.62 -1.91
N TYR A 42 2.69 -1.24 -1.41
CA TYR A 42 3.43 -0.07 -1.86
C TYR A 42 4.72 -0.54 -2.52
N GLY A 43 4.79 -0.38 -3.84
CA GLY A 43 5.97 -0.70 -4.62
C GLY A 43 6.93 0.47 -4.71
N SER A 44 8.22 0.20 -4.58
CA SER A 44 9.30 1.16 -4.85
C SER A 44 10.40 0.50 -5.67
N LYS A 45 11.22 1.31 -6.34
CA LYS A 45 12.44 0.83 -7.00
C LYS A 45 13.60 0.97 -6.04
N PHE A 46 14.50 0.00 -6.04
CA PHE A 46 15.73 0.09 -5.27
C PHE A 46 16.52 1.34 -5.68
N PHE A 47 16.96 2.09 -4.68
CA PHE A 47 17.88 3.20 -4.85
C PHE A 47 19.03 3.03 -3.87
N SER A 48 20.25 2.95 -4.40
CA SER A 48 21.45 2.83 -3.61
C SER A 48 21.62 4.02 -2.68
N ARG A 49 21.85 3.76 -1.39
CA ARG A 49 22.11 4.79 -0.39
C ARG A 49 23.59 4.76 -0.01
N PRO A 50 24.31 5.91 -0.07
CA PRO A 50 25.71 5.97 0.31
C PRO A 50 25.95 5.37 1.71
N GLY A 51 27.00 4.58 1.85
CA GLY A 51 27.39 3.95 3.12
C GLY A 51 26.70 2.61 3.43
N THR A 52 25.80 2.12 2.57
CA THR A 52 25.16 0.80 2.75
C THR A 52 25.94 -0.31 2.04
N ALA A 53 25.88 -1.54 2.54
CA ALA A 53 26.48 -2.70 1.85
C ALA A 53 25.96 -2.84 0.41
N ALA A 54 24.65 -2.58 0.21
CA ALA A 54 24.02 -2.62 -1.10
C ALA A 54 24.55 -1.55 -2.08
N SER A 55 25.19 -0.49 -1.59
CA SER A 55 25.80 0.55 -2.44
C SER A 55 27.08 0.11 -3.14
N LEU A 56 27.73 -0.91 -2.61
CA LEU A 56 28.95 -1.51 -3.17
C LEU A 56 28.64 -2.66 -4.14
N MET A 57 27.37 -3.10 -4.20
CA MET A 57 26.96 -4.22 -5.04
C MET A 57 26.70 -3.79 -6.48
N LYS A 58 26.89 -4.71 -7.43
CA LYS A 58 26.53 -4.49 -8.83
C LYS A 58 25.01 -4.38 -8.95
N GLN A 59 24.55 -3.23 -9.44
CA GLN A 59 23.13 -2.95 -9.60
C GLN A 59 22.54 -3.73 -10.76
N LEU A 60 21.26 -4.06 -10.65
CA LEU A 60 20.51 -4.66 -11.75
C LEU A 60 20.35 -3.69 -12.92
N PRO A 61 20.22 -4.21 -14.15
CA PRO A 61 19.95 -3.36 -15.31
C PRO A 61 18.67 -2.53 -15.10
N PRO A 62 18.67 -1.22 -15.41
CA PRO A 62 17.51 -0.36 -15.21
C PRO A 62 16.22 -0.85 -15.88
N ARG A 63 16.36 -1.57 -17.00
CA ARG A 63 15.24 -2.20 -17.72
C ARG A 63 14.53 -3.25 -16.85
N VAL A 64 15.29 -4.13 -16.20
CA VAL A 64 14.74 -5.20 -15.33
C VAL A 64 13.98 -4.57 -14.16
N VAL A 65 14.59 -3.58 -13.48
CA VAL A 65 13.95 -2.87 -12.36
C VAL A 65 12.65 -2.18 -12.79
N LYS A 66 12.63 -1.59 -14.00
CA LYS A 66 11.44 -0.93 -14.57
C LYS A 66 10.33 -1.93 -14.90
N GLU A 67 10.68 -3.10 -15.43
CA GLU A 67 9.73 -4.16 -15.76
C GLU A 67 9.09 -4.74 -14.50
N ARG A 68 9.88 -5.10 -13.49
CA ARG A 68 9.42 -5.59 -12.19
C ARG A 68 8.50 -4.59 -11.48
N TYR A 69 8.92 -3.33 -11.42
CA TYR A 69 8.08 -2.27 -10.83
C TYR A 69 6.74 -2.11 -11.57
N ARG A 70 6.73 -2.21 -12.91
CA ARG A 70 5.48 -2.11 -13.68
C ARG A 70 4.54 -3.27 -13.38
N GLU A 71 5.07 -4.49 -13.30
CA GLU A 71 4.28 -5.68 -12.94
C GLU A 71 3.68 -5.53 -11.53
N LEU A 72 4.50 -5.15 -10.54
CA LEU A 72 4.03 -4.92 -9.17
C LEU A 72 3.00 -3.80 -9.09
N ALA A 73 3.22 -2.67 -9.76
CA ALA A 73 2.27 -1.56 -9.77
C ALA A 73 0.94 -1.96 -10.41
N GLY A 74 0.97 -2.80 -11.45
CA GLY A 74 -0.22 -3.37 -12.07
C GLY A 74 -0.96 -4.32 -11.12
N PHE A 75 -0.23 -5.14 -10.36
CA PHE A 75 -0.82 -6.04 -9.35
C PHE A 75 -1.37 -5.29 -8.13
N ALA A 76 -0.66 -4.26 -7.66
CA ALA A 76 -1.01 -3.44 -6.51
C ALA A 76 -2.13 -2.41 -6.80
N ALA A 77 -2.74 -2.45 -7.98
CA ALA A 77 -3.72 -1.48 -8.43
C ALA A 77 -4.90 -1.32 -7.43
N PRO A 78 -5.53 -0.13 -7.36
CA PRO A 78 -6.28 0.34 -6.19
C PRO A 78 -7.54 -0.45 -5.81
N ASN A 79 -8.03 -1.30 -6.71
CA ASN A 79 -9.37 -1.86 -6.61
C ASN A 79 -9.54 -2.83 -5.44
N SER A 80 -8.46 -3.46 -4.95
CA SER A 80 -8.54 -4.39 -3.82
C SER A 80 -8.73 -3.74 -2.45
N ARG A 81 -8.40 -2.44 -2.27
CA ARG A 81 -8.39 -1.83 -0.94
C ARG A 81 -9.78 -1.58 -0.37
N ASN A 82 -10.72 -1.23 -1.24
CA ASN A 82 -12.08 -0.86 -0.86
C ASN A 82 -13.12 -1.93 -1.22
N GLU A 83 -12.68 -3.04 -1.82
CA GLU A 83 -13.52 -4.20 -2.10
C GLU A 83 -14.22 -4.66 -0.82
N GLY A 84 -15.53 -4.84 -0.90
CA GLY A 84 -16.36 -5.28 0.23
C GLY A 84 -16.62 -4.23 1.31
N LEU A 85 -16.19 -2.97 1.15
CA LEU A 85 -16.55 -1.89 2.09
C LEU A 85 -17.91 -1.26 1.79
N ALA A 86 -18.39 -1.34 0.55
CA ALA A 86 -19.68 -0.79 0.18
C ALA A 86 -20.82 -1.43 0.98
N GLY A 87 -21.69 -0.59 1.57
CA GLY A 87 -22.83 -1.04 2.38
C GLY A 87 -22.47 -1.53 3.79
N ARG A 88 -21.20 -1.44 4.23
CA ARG A 88 -20.81 -1.75 5.60
C ARG A 88 -20.90 -0.53 6.51
N ASP A 89 -21.40 -0.74 7.72
CA ASP A 89 -21.26 0.22 8.82
C ASP A 89 -19.82 0.17 9.38
N VAL A 90 -19.16 1.32 9.39
CA VAL A 90 -17.78 1.45 9.87
C VAL A 90 -17.64 2.59 10.86
N ARG A 91 -16.75 2.41 11.85
CA ARG A 91 -16.34 3.50 12.73
C ARG A 91 -15.19 4.27 12.09
N ALA A 92 -15.33 5.59 12.01
CA ALA A 92 -14.30 6.50 11.50
C ALA A 92 -14.03 7.64 12.49
N TRP A 93 -12.77 8.07 12.56
CA TRP A 93 -12.35 9.27 13.26
C TRP A 93 -12.19 10.40 12.25
N PHE A 94 -12.95 11.49 12.41
CA PHE A 94 -12.88 12.66 11.53
C PHE A 94 -11.92 13.70 12.10
N SER A 95 -10.98 14.14 11.27
CA SER A 95 -9.82 14.93 11.71
C SER A 95 -9.70 16.29 11.01
N GLY A 96 -10.54 16.58 10.02
CA GLY A 96 -10.48 17.87 9.34
C GLY A 96 -11.51 18.07 8.24
N THR A 97 -11.76 19.33 7.94
CA THR A 97 -12.66 19.83 6.90
C THR A 97 -11.84 20.45 5.77
N GLU A 98 -12.09 20.04 4.52
CA GLU A 98 -11.53 20.65 3.32
C GLU A 98 -12.55 21.67 2.77
N GLU A 99 -12.34 22.95 3.08
CA GLU A 99 -13.30 24.04 2.79
C GLU A 99 -13.60 24.20 1.30
N GLU A 100 -12.56 24.21 0.45
CA GLU A 100 -12.69 24.32 -1.01
C GLU A 100 -13.55 23.20 -1.63
N ARG A 101 -13.56 22.02 -1.00
CA ARG A 101 -14.30 20.85 -1.49
C ARG A 101 -15.63 20.62 -0.79
N GLY A 102 -15.91 21.37 0.27
CA GLY A 102 -17.11 21.17 1.09
C GLY A 102 -17.18 19.76 1.68
N GLN A 103 -16.06 19.23 2.18
CA GLN A 103 -15.96 17.85 2.67
C GLN A 103 -15.38 17.78 4.08
N THR A 104 -15.89 16.85 4.89
CA THR A 104 -15.22 16.41 6.14
C THR A 104 -14.54 15.07 5.88
N THR A 105 -13.30 14.95 6.32
CA THR A 105 -12.49 13.74 6.10
C THR A 105 -12.12 13.05 7.40
N GLY A 106 -12.17 11.73 7.35
CA GLY A 106 -11.82 10.87 8.47
C GLY A 106 -11.16 9.59 8.03
N ARG A 107 -10.80 8.76 9.00
CA ARG A 107 -10.18 7.45 8.76
C ARG A 107 -10.76 6.39 9.67
N THR A 108 -10.95 5.19 9.12
CA THR A 108 -11.31 4.01 9.91
C THR A 108 -10.10 3.49 10.71
N LYS A 109 -10.31 2.48 11.56
CA LYS A 109 -9.22 1.75 12.23
C LYS A 109 -8.22 1.14 11.24
N SER A 110 -8.67 0.73 10.05
CA SER A 110 -7.84 0.22 8.95
C SER A 110 -7.17 1.33 8.13
N TYR A 111 -7.24 2.59 8.59
CA TYR A 111 -6.72 3.77 7.91
C TYR A 111 -7.34 4.04 6.53
N THR A 112 -8.50 3.44 6.25
CA THR A 112 -9.28 3.73 5.04
C THR A 112 -9.83 5.15 5.13
N LYS A 113 -9.59 5.98 4.11
CA LYS A 113 -10.13 7.36 4.05
C LYS A 113 -11.65 7.30 3.89
N VAL A 114 -12.35 7.98 4.78
CA VAL A 114 -13.79 8.24 4.70
C VAL A 114 -13.98 9.71 4.38
N VAL A 115 -14.82 10.00 3.39
CA VAL A 115 -15.13 11.36 2.95
C VAL A 115 -16.64 11.51 2.97
N VAL A 116 -17.12 12.53 3.64
CA VAL A 116 -18.54 12.88 3.73
C VAL A 116 -18.73 14.35 3.36
N PRO A 117 -19.96 14.79 3.02
CA PRO A 117 -20.28 16.21 2.92
C PRO A 117 -19.87 16.95 4.20
N ARG A 118 -19.51 18.23 4.08
CA ARG A 118 -19.04 19.03 5.22
C ARG A 118 -20.04 18.98 6.37
N ASP A 119 -19.54 18.49 7.49
CA ASP A 119 -20.17 18.50 8.80
C ASP A 119 -19.06 18.72 9.84
N ASP A 120 -19.02 19.95 10.36
CA ASP A 120 -18.04 20.38 11.37
C ASP A 120 -18.33 19.73 12.73
N GLY A 121 -19.55 19.20 12.94
CA GLY A 121 -19.96 18.48 14.15
C GLY A 121 -19.34 17.07 14.28
N LEU A 122 -18.82 16.53 13.19
CA LEU A 122 -18.12 15.22 13.18
C LEU A 122 -16.69 15.31 13.69
N LEU A 123 -16.08 16.50 13.73
CA LEU A 123 -14.70 16.66 14.14
C LEU A 123 -14.50 16.17 15.58
N GLY A 124 -13.49 15.31 15.78
CA GLY A 124 -13.12 14.85 17.10
C GLY A 124 -12.75 16.03 18.01
N ARG A 125 -13.35 16.07 19.21
CA ARG A 125 -12.96 16.99 20.28
C ARG A 125 -11.75 16.45 21.03
#